data_AF-A0ABD1KTB6-F1
#
_entry.id   AF-A0ABD1KTB6-F1
#
_cell.length_a   1.000
_cell.length_b   1.000
_cell.length_c   1.000
_cell.angle_alpha   90.00
_cell.angle_beta   90.00
_cell.angle_gamma   90.00
#
_symmetry.space_group_name_H-M   'P 1'
#
loop_
_entity.id
_entity.type
_entity.pdbx_description
1 polymer ?
#
loop_
_entity_poly.entity_id
_entity_poly.type
_entity_poly.pdbx_seq_one_letter_code
_entity_poly.pdbx_strand_id
1 'polypeptide(L)'
;MEQALLRASADEAGTTEAEPAEKVACMEAGPSTGGPPGTMKSSFSSLYDRILKEHDEPAAGTQAVVIQMQMYLKEPTIGEKDSPFQYWANNHGRFPLLSAVAAKFLSAPSTSVESERLFSSASNIVDEKRNRLTAERAEMLIFLKKNLTMFK
;
A
#
# COMPACT_ATOMS: atom_id res chain seq x y z
N MET A 1 -41.14 -25.16 -30.61
CA MET A 1 -42.17 -24.58 -29.73
C MET A 1 -41.46 -23.89 -28.56
N GLU A 2 -40.90 -22.68 -28.68
CA GLU A 2 -41.44 -21.38 -29.20
C GLU A 2 -42.28 -20.64 -28.15
N GLN A 3 -42.26 -19.31 -28.02
CA GLN A 3 -41.47 -18.19 -28.61
C GLN A 3 -41.21 -17.20 -27.42
N ALA A 4 -40.20 -16.34 -27.31
CA ALA A 4 -39.53 -15.39 -28.23
C ALA A 4 -40.33 -14.09 -28.52
N LEU A 5 -39.63 -12.93 -28.41
CA LEU A 5 -40.01 -11.57 -28.91
C LEU A 5 -41.16 -10.82 -28.18
N LEU A 6 -41.32 -9.48 -28.29
CA LEU A 6 -40.41 -8.31 -28.18
C LEU A 6 -41.25 -7.00 -28.20
N ARG A 7 -40.68 -5.83 -27.79
CA ARG A 7 -41.17 -4.42 -27.99
C ARG A 7 -42.47 -4.03 -27.24
N ALA A 8 -42.86 -2.76 -27.07
CA ALA A 8 -42.23 -1.41 -26.92
C ALA A 8 -43.38 -0.41 -26.53
N SER A 9 -43.33 0.93 -26.49
CA SER A 9 -42.33 2.00 -26.81
C SER A 9 -42.76 3.36 -26.22
N ALA A 10 -41.82 4.30 -26.03
CA ALA A 10 -42.01 5.77 -25.86
C ALA A 10 -42.82 6.25 -24.61
N ASP A 11 -42.80 7.51 -24.17
CA ASP A 11 -42.23 8.83 -24.59
C ASP A 11 -41.66 9.53 -23.32
N GLU A 12 -40.97 10.68 -23.27
CA GLU A 12 -39.98 11.50 -24.04
C GLU A 12 -39.83 12.81 -23.20
N ALA A 13 -38.97 13.77 -23.60
CA ALA A 13 -38.60 15.04 -22.96
C ALA A 13 -37.87 14.97 -21.59
N GLY A 14 -36.77 15.71 -21.36
CA GLY A 14 -35.99 16.57 -22.26
C GLY A 14 -34.97 17.48 -21.53
N THR A 15 -34.10 18.17 -22.29
CA THR A 15 -33.13 19.23 -21.84
C THR A 15 -31.70 18.79 -21.44
N THR A 16 -30.86 18.57 -22.46
CA THR A 16 -29.60 19.29 -22.83
C THR A 16 -28.63 19.91 -21.79
N GLU A 17 -27.35 19.98 -22.20
CA GLU A 17 -26.20 20.80 -21.72
C GLU A 17 -25.30 20.21 -20.60
N ALA A 18 -23.97 20.38 -20.61
CA ALA A 18 -23.01 20.66 -21.70
C ALA A 18 -21.56 20.28 -21.25
N GLU A 19 -20.68 19.90 -22.18
CA GLU A 19 -19.26 19.57 -21.93
C GLU A 19 -18.32 20.61 -22.58
N PRO A 20 -17.28 21.11 -21.87
CA PRO A 20 -16.18 21.85 -22.47
C PRO A 20 -14.83 21.10 -22.39
N ALA A 21 -14.33 20.64 -23.53
CA ALA A 21 -12.94 20.20 -23.68
C ALA A 21 -12.02 21.38 -24.07
N GLU A 22 -10.99 21.65 -23.29
CA GLU A 22 -10.06 22.77 -23.54
C GLU A 22 -8.91 22.36 -24.49
N LYS A 23 -8.53 23.24 -25.43
CA LYS A 23 -7.52 22.97 -26.47
C LYS A 23 -6.47 24.09 -26.59
N VAL A 24 -5.20 23.68 -26.53
CA VAL A 24 -3.99 24.53 -26.55
C VAL A 24 -3.62 25.04 -27.95
N ALA A 25 -3.14 26.31 -28.06
CA ALA A 25 -2.10 26.75 -29.02
C ALA A 25 -1.53 28.16 -28.72
N CYS A 26 -0.29 28.41 -29.15
CA CYS A 26 0.54 29.59 -28.84
C CYS A 26 0.22 30.87 -29.66
N MET A 27 0.84 31.99 -29.24
CA MET A 27 1.25 33.10 -30.12
C MET A 27 2.62 33.65 -29.68
N GLU A 28 3.45 34.10 -30.63
CA GLU A 28 4.88 34.43 -30.46
C GLU A 28 5.20 35.94 -30.44
N ALA A 29 6.42 36.28 -29.98
CA ALA A 29 7.38 37.24 -30.58
C ALA A 29 8.00 38.34 -29.66
N GLY A 30 9.32 38.52 -29.78
CA GLY A 30 9.98 39.84 -29.67
C GLY A 30 11.00 40.04 -28.52
N PRO A 31 12.24 40.54 -28.77
CA PRO A 31 13.30 40.63 -27.75
C PRO A 31 13.77 42.06 -27.39
N SER A 32 14.44 42.21 -26.24
CA SER A 32 15.39 43.32 -25.98
C SER A 32 16.47 42.94 -24.94
N THR A 33 17.51 43.77 -24.85
CA THR A 33 18.86 43.47 -24.34
C THR A 33 19.12 43.82 -22.85
N GLY A 34 20.19 43.25 -22.27
CA GLY A 34 21.07 44.00 -21.35
C GLY A 34 21.47 43.36 -20.00
N GLY A 35 22.76 43.08 -19.84
CA GLY A 35 23.44 42.94 -18.53
C GLY A 35 23.53 41.51 -17.94
N PRO A 36 24.55 41.21 -17.10
CA PRO A 36 24.70 39.90 -16.44
C PRO A 36 23.86 39.82 -15.16
N PRO A 37 22.82 38.96 -15.10
CA PRO A 37 21.99 38.87 -13.91
C PRO A 37 22.64 37.98 -12.85
N GLY A 38 23.12 38.59 -11.76
CA GLY A 38 23.31 37.89 -10.49
C GLY A 38 21.97 37.26 -10.09
N THR A 39 21.84 35.95 -10.29
CA THR A 39 20.51 35.34 -10.48
C THR A 39 19.74 35.33 -9.18
N MET A 40 18.76 36.25 -9.05
CA MET A 40 17.77 36.21 -7.98
C MET A 40 16.97 34.91 -8.11
N LYS A 41 17.36 33.93 -7.30
CA LYS A 41 16.70 32.62 -7.24
C LYS A 41 15.24 32.85 -6.88
N SER A 42 14.34 32.33 -7.71
CA SER A 42 12.91 32.38 -7.43
C SER A 42 12.61 31.74 -6.08
N SER A 43 11.46 32.07 -5.47
CA SER A 43 11.02 31.39 -4.24
C SER A 43 11.03 29.86 -4.42
N PHE A 44 10.56 29.38 -5.57
CA PHE A 44 10.65 27.97 -5.96
C PHE A 44 12.09 27.45 -6.03
N SER A 45 13.01 28.13 -6.72
CA SER A 45 14.42 27.72 -6.79
C SER A 45 15.10 27.72 -5.42
N SER A 46 14.70 28.62 -4.51
CA SER A 46 15.24 28.70 -3.15
C SER A 46 14.68 27.61 -2.22
N LEU A 47 13.43 27.21 -2.42
CA LEU A 47 12.81 26.05 -1.77
C LEU A 47 13.38 24.73 -2.31
N TYR A 48 13.58 24.63 -3.63
CA TYR A 48 14.21 23.47 -4.27
C TYR A 48 15.68 23.31 -3.86
N ASP A 49 16.45 24.40 -3.84
CA ASP A 49 17.79 24.43 -3.24
C ASP A 49 17.79 24.02 -1.76
N ARG A 50 16.74 24.37 -1.01
CA ARG A 50 16.60 23.99 0.41
C ARG A 50 16.32 22.50 0.57
N ILE A 51 15.47 21.92 -0.29
CA ILE A 51 15.19 20.47 -0.33
C ILE A 51 16.44 19.70 -0.78
N LEU A 52 17.20 20.20 -1.76
CA LEU A 52 18.49 19.61 -2.16
C LEU A 52 19.61 19.80 -1.13
N LYS A 53 19.54 20.84 -0.29
CA LYS A 53 20.42 21.05 0.87
C LYS A 53 19.94 20.37 2.15
N GLU A 54 18.75 19.78 2.14
CA GLU A 54 18.28 18.87 3.19
C GLU A 54 18.97 17.51 2.98
N HIS A 55 20.30 17.55 3.09
CA HIS A 55 21.08 16.36 3.40
C HIS A 55 20.52 15.79 4.70
N ASP A 56 20.09 14.54 4.65
CA ASP A 56 19.92 13.69 5.83
C ASP A 56 21.32 13.50 6.44
N GLU A 57 21.73 14.48 7.26
CA GLU A 57 22.90 14.37 8.13
C GLU A 57 22.78 13.03 8.85
N PRO A 58 23.73 12.08 8.66
CA PRO A 58 23.52 10.69 9.06
C PRO A 58 23.59 10.56 10.58
N ALA A 59 22.48 10.89 11.24
CA ALA A 59 22.20 10.55 12.62
C ALA A 59 22.56 9.07 12.81
N ALA A 60 23.21 8.73 13.92
CA ALA A 60 23.94 7.46 14.05
C ALA A 60 23.11 6.20 13.73
N GLY A 61 21.78 6.26 13.87
CA GLY A 61 20.84 5.25 13.38
C GLY A 61 20.89 5.00 11.86
N THR A 62 20.84 6.05 11.03
CA THR A 62 20.90 5.95 9.56
C THR A 62 22.19 5.25 9.11
N GLN A 63 23.34 5.65 9.67
CA GLN A 63 24.61 5.00 9.34
C GLN A 63 24.66 3.53 9.79
N ALA A 64 24.06 3.18 10.92
CA ALA A 64 23.96 1.81 11.40
C ALA A 64 23.04 0.93 10.53
N VAL A 65 21.91 1.47 10.03
CA VAL A 65 21.05 0.78 9.05
C VAL A 65 21.82 0.50 7.76
N VAL A 66 22.51 1.51 7.21
CA VAL A 66 23.28 1.37 5.96
C VAL A 66 24.37 0.29 6.10
N ILE A 67 25.07 0.22 7.25
CA ILE A 67 26.08 -0.82 7.49
C ILE A 67 25.44 -2.22 7.54
N GLN A 68 24.35 -2.40 8.31
CA GLN A 68 23.66 -3.70 8.38
C GLN A 68 23.14 -4.14 7.00
N MET A 69 22.61 -3.22 6.20
CA MET A 69 22.11 -3.50 4.86
C MET A 69 23.25 -3.83 3.88
N GLN A 70 24.38 -3.12 3.92
CA GLN A 70 25.56 -3.44 3.12
C GLN A 70 26.21 -4.77 3.51
N MET A 71 26.09 -5.20 4.77
CA MET A 71 26.54 -6.52 5.22
C MET A 71 25.60 -7.62 4.74
N TYR A 72 24.29 -7.45 4.92
CA TYR A 72 23.27 -8.40 4.47
C TYR A 72 23.33 -8.63 2.95
N LEU A 73 23.46 -7.57 2.14
CA LEU A 73 23.58 -7.66 0.68
C LEU A 73 24.89 -8.30 0.17
N LYS A 74 25.83 -8.65 1.07
CA LYS A 74 27.07 -9.38 0.76
C LYS A 74 27.06 -10.80 1.31
N GLU A 75 26.03 -11.20 2.05
CA GLU A 75 25.88 -12.54 2.61
C GLU A 75 25.34 -13.51 1.54
N PRO A 76 25.78 -14.77 1.48
CA PRO A 76 25.16 -15.76 0.59
C PRO A 76 23.67 -15.92 0.92
N THR A 77 22.87 -16.17 -0.12
CA THR A 77 21.45 -16.49 0.03
C THR A 77 21.26 -17.78 0.83
N ILE A 78 20.22 -17.82 1.66
CA ILE A 78 19.77 -19.05 2.33
C ILE A 78 19.40 -20.14 1.31
N GLY A 79 19.43 -21.40 1.72
CA GLY A 79 19.01 -22.51 0.87
C GLY A 79 17.50 -22.48 0.60
N GLU A 80 17.10 -23.07 -0.54
CA GLU A 80 15.70 -23.15 -1.00
C GLU A 80 14.72 -23.72 0.05
N LYS A 81 15.23 -24.52 0.99
CA LYS A 81 14.45 -25.22 2.03
C LYS A 81 14.57 -24.57 3.42
N ASP A 82 15.38 -23.53 3.56
CA ASP A 82 15.62 -22.86 4.84
C ASP A 82 14.52 -21.84 5.14
N SER A 83 14.09 -21.75 6.40
CA SER A 83 13.03 -20.81 6.77
C SER A 83 13.59 -19.38 6.92
N PRO A 84 13.07 -18.38 6.18
CA PRO A 84 13.52 -17.00 6.34
C PRO A 84 13.20 -16.45 7.75
N PHE A 85 12.15 -16.95 8.41
CA PHE A 85 11.86 -16.62 9.81
C PHE A 85 12.97 -17.10 10.75
N GLN A 86 13.48 -18.32 10.56
CA GLN A 86 14.58 -18.86 11.37
C GLN A 86 15.90 -18.12 11.07
N TYR A 87 16.17 -17.77 9.82
CA TYR A 87 17.31 -16.93 9.46
C TYR A 87 17.30 -15.60 10.22
N TRP A 88 16.18 -14.85 10.20
CA TRP A 88 16.10 -13.56 10.90
C TRP A 88 16.06 -13.69 12.42
N ALA A 89 15.53 -14.79 12.98
CA ALA A 89 15.62 -15.08 14.41
C ALA A 89 17.08 -15.32 14.84
N ASN A 90 17.80 -16.17 14.11
CA ASN A 90 19.20 -16.50 14.40
C ASN A 90 20.13 -15.27 14.20
N ASN A 91 19.92 -14.51 13.14
CA ASN A 91 20.74 -13.34 12.80
C ASN A 91 20.30 -12.03 13.49
N HIS A 92 19.30 -12.06 14.39
CA HIS A 92 18.83 -10.86 15.11
C HIS A 92 19.96 -10.12 15.86
N GLY A 93 20.94 -10.86 16.40
CA GLY A 93 22.11 -10.24 17.06
C GLY A 93 23.09 -9.55 16.09
N ARG A 94 23.11 -9.96 14.82
CA ARG A 94 23.96 -9.38 13.76
C ARG A 94 23.29 -8.20 13.05
N PHE A 95 21.96 -8.27 12.89
CA PHE A 95 21.17 -7.34 12.10
C PHE A 95 19.93 -6.81 12.87
N PRO A 96 20.08 -6.25 14.09
CA PRO A 96 18.95 -5.94 14.98
C PRO A 96 17.93 -4.94 14.42
N LEU A 97 18.33 -4.08 13.47
CA LEU A 97 17.41 -3.13 12.82
C LEU A 97 16.67 -3.79 11.65
N LEU A 98 17.39 -4.58 10.84
CA LEU A 98 16.80 -5.30 9.70
C LEU A 98 15.93 -6.49 10.14
N SER A 99 16.28 -7.20 11.22
CA SER A 99 15.48 -8.33 11.74
C SER A 99 14.13 -7.86 12.27
N ALA A 100 14.06 -6.72 12.95
CA ALA A 100 12.81 -6.12 13.40
C ALA A 100 11.89 -5.72 12.23
N VAL A 101 12.48 -5.16 11.16
CA VAL A 101 11.76 -4.84 9.91
C VAL A 101 11.32 -6.11 9.18
N ALA A 102 12.20 -7.10 9.05
CA ALA A 102 11.92 -8.37 8.37
C ALA A 102 10.82 -9.16 9.07
N ALA A 103 10.80 -9.20 10.40
CA ALA A 103 9.72 -9.83 11.16
C ALA A 103 8.34 -9.20 10.84
N LYS A 104 8.27 -7.87 10.67
CA LYS A 104 7.04 -7.16 10.26
C LYS A 104 6.62 -7.48 8.82
N PHE A 105 7.55 -7.57 7.88
CA PHE A 105 7.20 -7.83 6.48
C PHE A 105 6.93 -9.31 6.17
N LEU A 106 7.65 -10.24 6.82
CA LEU A 106 7.44 -11.68 6.63
C LEU A 106 6.18 -12.21 7.33
N SER A 107 5.73 -11.59 8.43
CA SER A 107 4.50 -11.99 9.14
C SER A 107 3.21 -11.56 8.42
N ALA A 108 3.28 -10.75 7.37
CA ALA A 108 2.13 -10.36 6.57
C ALA A 108 1.69 -11.49 5.63
N PRO A 109 0.42 -11.92 5.61
CA PRO A 109 -0.06 -12.92 4.66
C PRO A 109 -0.10 -12.34 3.23
N SER A 110 0.42 -13.09 2.26
CA SER A 110 0.51 -12.65 0.86
C SER A 110 -0.84 -12.54 0.13
N THR A 111 -1.96 -12.95 0.74
CA THR A 111 -3.30 -12.97 0.13
C THR A 111 -4.41 -12.79 1.17
N SER A 112 -5.60 -12.39 0.72
CA SER A 112 -6.85 -12.34 1.48
C SER A 112 -7.50 -13.71 1.74
N VAL A 113 -6.92 -14.80 1.23
CA VAL A 113 -7.51 -16.15 1.31
C VAL A 113 -7.78 -16.61 2.75
N GLU A 114 -6.99 -16.18 3.72
CA GLU A 114 -7.24 -16.49 5.14
C GLU A 114 -8.43 -15.73 5.73
N SER A 115 -8.63 -14.45 5.38
CA SER A 115 -9.79 -13.69 5.82
C SER A 115 -11.07 -14.14 5.10
N GLU A 116 -11.00 -14.48 3.81
CA GLU A 116 -12.10 -15.11 3.07
C GLU A 116 -12.54 -16.44 3.70
N ARG A 117 -11.59 -17.30 4.08
CA ARG A 117 -11.86 -18.55 4.81
C ARG A 117 -12.42 -18.29 6.21
N LEU A 118 -11.98 -17.23 6.88
CA LEU A 118 -12.52 -16.82 8.18
C LEU A 118 -13.98 -16.38 8.05
N PHE A 119 -14.32 -15.49 7.10
CA PHE A 119 -15.70 -15.06 6.85
C PHE A 119 -16.60 -16.20 6.37
N SER A 120 -16.09 -17.10 5.52
CA SER A 120 -16.78 -18.32 5.11
C SER A 120 -17.00 -19.32 6.26
N SER A 121 -16.22 -19.22 7.33
CA SER A 121 -16.44 -19.97 8.58
C SER A 121 -17.37 -19.22 9.55
N ALA A 122 -17.37 -17.89 9.49
CA ALA A 122 -18.18 -17.00 10.33
C ALA A 122 -19.66 -16.98 9.94
N SER A 123 -20.01 -17.13 8.65
CA SER A 123 -21.40 -17.36 8.23
C SER A 123 -22.00 -18.62 8.87
N ASN A 124 -21.18 -19.65 9.09
CA ASN A 124 -21.59 -20.85 9.82
C ASN A 124 -21.77 -20.62 11.33
N ILE A 125 -21.34 -19.47 11.87
CA ILE A 125 -21.58 -19.01 13.26
C ILE A 125 -22.82 -18.09 13.28
N VAL A 126 -22.91 -17.13 12.37
CA VAL A 126 -24.04 -16.20 12.16
C VAL A 126 -24.98 -16.73 11.06
N ASP A 127 -25.62 -17.83 11.40
CA ASP A 127 -26.59 -18.58 10.59
C ASP A 127 -28.03 -18.06 10.84
N GLU A 128 -28.96 -18.26 9.91
CA GLU A 128 -30.37 -17.81 10.04
C GLU A 128 -31.00 -18.30 11.35
N LYS A 129 -30.71 -19.56 11.72
CA LYS A 129 -31.18 -20.21 12.95
C LYS A 129 -30.57 -19.62 14.24
N ARG A 130 -29.55 -18.78 14.11
CA ARG A 130 -28.76 -18.15 15.19
C ARG A 130 -28.66 -16.63 15.03
N ASN A 131 -29.58 -16.03 14.27
CA ASN A 131 -29.76 -14.60 14.01
C ASN A 131 -29.68 -13.69 15.26
N ARG A 132 -30.15 -14.13 16.44
CA ARG A 132 -30.21 -13.32 17.68
C ARG A 132 -28.85 -13.06 18.37
N LEU A 133 -27.73 -13.18 17.66
CA LEU A 133 -26.39 -12.98 18.18
C LEU A 133 -25.93 -11.53 17.95
N THR A 134 -25.42 -10.84 18.97
CA THR A 134 -24.83 -9.51 18.80
C THR A 134 -23.46 -9.60 18.11
N ALA A 135 -23.05 -8.55 17.40
CA ALA A 135 -21.77 -8.52 16.67
C ALA A 135 -20.56 -8.84 17.57
N GLU A 136 -20.51 -8.23 18.77
CA GLU A 136 -19.55 -8.51 19.85
C GLU A 136 -19.45 -10.01 20.21
N ARG A 137 -20.59 -10.71 20.27
CA ARG A 137 -20.66 -12.14 20.60
C ARG A 137 -20.30 -13.02 19.41
N ALA A 138 -20.60 -12.59 18.19
CA ALA A 138 -20.12 -13.23 16.97
C ALA A 138 -18.60 -13.14 16.86
N GLU A 139 -18.02 -11.96 17.07
CA GLU A 139 -16.57 -11.70 17.07
C GLU A 139 -15.84 -12.60 18.07
N MET A 140 -16.30 -12.65 19.34
CA MET A 140 -15.73 -13.56 20.35
C MET A 140 -15.77 -15.03 19.91
N LEU A 141 -16.87 -15.51 19.33
CA LEU A 141 -16.98 -16.90 18.87
C LEU A 141 -16.09 -17.19 17.66
N ILE A 142 -15.93 -16.24 16.74
CA ILE A 142 -15.01 -16.34 15.59
C ILE A 142 -13.55 -16.36 16.08
N PHE A 143 -13.19 -15.46 17.00
CA PHE A 143 -11.87 -15.40 17.62
C PHE A 143 -11.53 -16.72 18.33
N LEU A 144 -12.41 -17.21 19.21
CA LEU A 144 -12.22 -18.50 19.88
C LEU A 144 -12.08 -19.63 18.86
N LYS A 145 -12.96 -19.70 17.85
CA LYS A 145 -12.95 -20.77 16.84
C LYS A 145 -11.65 -20.82 16.03
N LYS A 146 -11.04 -19.68 15.69
CA LYS A 146 -9.77 -19.58 14.94
C LYS A 146 -8.55 -19.84 15.84
N ASN A 147 -8.57 -19.38 17.09
CA ASN A 147 -7.40 -19.46 17.98
C ASN A 147 -7.31 -20.77 18.79
N LEU A 148 -8.43 -21.50 18.99
CA LEU A 148 -8.48 -22.79 19.71
C LEU A 148 -7.61 -23.91 19.12
N THR A 149 -7.01 -23.74 17.94
CA THR A 149 -6.03 -24.67 17.37
C THR A 149 -4.58 -24.36 17.74
N MET A 150 -4.28 -23.19 18.33
CA MET A 150 -2.93 -22.82 18.79
C MET A 150 -2.66 -23.20 20.25
N PHE A 151 -3.68 -23.68 20.98
CA PHE A 151 -3.63 -24.04 22.39
C PHE A 151 -3.97 -25.53 22.63
N LYS A 152 -3.43 -26.41 21.77
CA LYS A 152 -3.64 -27.87 21.78
C LYS A 152 -2.33 -28.62 21.79
#